data_AF-A0A189PG98-F1
#
_entry.id   AF-A0A189PG98-F1
#
_cell.length_a   1.000
_cell.length_b   1.000
_cell.length_c   1.000
_cell.angle_alpha   90.00
_cell.angle_beta   90.00
_cell.angle_gamma   90.00
#
_symmetry.space_group_name_H-M   'P 1'
#
loop_
_entity.id
_entity.type
_entity.pdbx_description
1 polymer ?
#
loop_
_entity_poly.entity_id
_entity_poly.type
_entity_poly.pdbx_seq_one_letter_code
_entity_poly.pdbx_strand_id
1 'polypeptide(L)'
;MAYASLLPDKRFNEIYDLLYQRVSAAANAAYNAKLAKAKTRKQREACAGHYPSDWSVLFGLWCRDKVTNLHVLDCLRLGHVYSGQALAN
;
A
#
# COMPACT_ATOMS: atom_id res chain seq x y z
N MET A 1 -15.28 11.77 -11.66
CA MET A 1 -14.01 11.00 -11.63
C MET A 1 -13.41 10.95 -10.21
N ALA A 2 -14.24 10.89 -9.16
CA ALA A 2 -13.72 10.95 -7.78
C ALA A 2 -13.15 9.61 -7.29
N TYR A 3 -13.63 8.49 -7.82
CA TYR A 3 -13.30 7.13 -7.36
C TYR A 3 -12.70 6.28 -8.50
N ALA A 4 -12.17 5.11 -8.15
CA ALA A 4 -11.36 4.28 -9.04
C ALA A 4 -12.17 3.79 -10.26
N SER A 5 -13.42 3.37 -10.05
CA SER A 5 -14.32 2.91 -11.11
C SER A 5 -14.66 3.96 -12.17
N LEU A 6 -14.42 5.24 -11.88
CA LEU A 6 -14.71 6.36 -12.78
C LEU A 6 -13.48 6.84 -13.56
N LEU A 7 -12.35 6.15 -13.44
CA LEU A 7 -11.15 6.45 -14.21
C LEU A 7 -11.16 5.71 -15.55
N PRO A 8 -10.65 6.34 -16.63
CA PRO A 8 -10.30 5.60 -17.84
C PRO A 8 -9.26 4.52 -17.53
N ASP A 9 -9.35 3.37 -18.20
CA ASP A 9 -8.50 2.19 -17.97
C ASP A 9 -7.01 2.52 -17.87
N LYS A 10 -6.51 3.38 -18.75
CA LYS A 10 -5.11 3.81 -18.75
C LYS A 10 -4.72 4.46 -17.42
N ARG A 11 -5.55 5.38 -16.91
CA ARG A 11 -5.31 6.07 -15.63
C ARG A 11 -5.48 5.16 -14.44
N PHE A 12 -6.46 4.25 -14.49
CA PHE A 12 -6.63 3.24 -13.47
C PHE A 12 -5.38 2.37 -13.36
N ASN A 13 -4.90 1.83 -14.48
CA ASN A 13 -3.72 0.97 -14.50
C ASN A 13 -2.45 1.71 -14.02
N GLU A 14 -2.25 2.96 -14.43
CA GLU A 14 -1.12 3.78 -13.95
C GLU A 14 -1.13 3.91 -12.41
N ILE A 15 -2.28 4.23 -11.80
CA ILE A 15 -2.39 4.38 -10.34
C ILE A 15 -2.29 3.01 -9.65
N TYR A 16 -2.87 1.98 -10.24
CA TYR A 16 -2.80 0.60 -9.75
C TYR A 16 -1.35 0.13 -9.65
N ASP A 17 -0.56 0.32 -10.70
CA ASP A 17 0.85 -0.09 -10.74
C ASP A 17 1.67 0.66 -9.69
N LEU A 18 1.46 1.97 -9.55
CA LEU A 18 2.14 2.77 -8.54
C LEU A 18 1.80 2.32 -7.11
N LEU A 19 0.52 2.05 -6.83
CA LEU A 19 0.11 1.53 -5.52
C LEU A 19 0.67 0.14 -5.28
N TYR A 20 0.60 -0.75 -6.27
CA TYR A 20 1.13 -2.10 -6.17
C TYR A 20 2.64 -2.10 -5.87
N GLN A 21 3.41 -1.23 -6.52
CA GLN A 21 4.83 -1.04 -6.23
C GLN A 21 5.06 -0.61 -4.77
N ARG A 22 4.26 0.32 -4.24
CA ARG A 22 4.37 0.75 -2.82
C ARG A 22 4.02 -0.39 -1.86
N VAL A 23 2.98 -1.17 -2.14
CA VAL A 23 2.61 -2.35 -1.33
C VAL A 23 3.74 -3.37 -1.33
N SER A 24 4.28 -3.70 -2.51
CA SER A 24 5.38 -4.65 -2.66
C SER A 24 6.63 -4.20 -1.91
N ALA A 25 7.01 -2.92 -2.05
CA ALA A 25 8.16 -2.35 -1.34
C ALA A 25 7.98 -2.43 0.19
N ALA A 26 6.80 -2.08 0.71
CA ALA A 26 6.52 -2.16 2.14
C ALA A 26 6.53 -3.60 2.66
N ALA A 27 5.93 -4.54 1.92
CA ALA A 27 5.94 -5.96 2.28
C ALA A 27 7.35 -6.54 2.28
N ASN A 28 8.16 -6.23 1.26
CA ASN A 28 9.56 -6.66 1.18
C ASN A 28 10.41 -6.07 2.30
N ALA A 29 10.23 -4.79 2.63
CA ALA A 29 10.92 -4.16 3.75
C ALA A 29 10.58 -4.83 5.09
N ALA A 30 9.29 -5.13 5.33
CA ALA A 30 8.85 -5.80 6.54
C ALA A 30 9.36 -7.26 6.63
N TYR A 31 9.34 -7.98 5.51
CA TYR A 31 9.92 -9.32 5.41
C TYR A 31 11.42 -9.31 5.72
N ASN A 32 12.17 -8.43 5.05
CA ASN A 32 13.62 -8.30 5.25
C ASN A 32 13.96 -7.89 6.68
N ALA A 33 13.16 -7.01 7.31
CA ALA A 33 13.36 -6.62 8.70
C ALA A 33 13.15 -7.78 9.69
N LYS A 34 12.17 -8.67 9.45
CA LYS A 34 11.99 -9.89 10.25
C LYS A 34 13.10 -10.90 9.98
N LEU A 35 13.47 -11.08 8.71
CA LEU A 35 14.54 -11.99 8.31
C LEU A 35 15.88 -11.60 8.92
N ALA A 36 16.21 -10.31 8.95
CA ALA A 36 17.42 -9.78 9.59
C ALA A 36 17.50 -10.10 11.10
N LYS A 37 16.35 -10.22 11.76
CA LYS A 37 16.25 -10.60 13.18
C LYS A 37 16.26 -12.12 13.40
N ALA A 38 15.98 -12.91 12.37
CA ALA A 38 15.90 -14.36 12.45
C ALA A 38 17.30 -15.02 12.39
N LYS A 39 17.73 -15.59 13.52
CA LYS A 39 19.05 -16.22 13.67
C LYS A 39 19.02 -17.73 13.38
N THR A 40 17.89 -18.40 13.59
CA THR A 40 17.75 -19.85 13.41
C THR A 40 16.87 -20.20 12.21
N ARG A 41 17.03 -21.42 11.68
CA ARG A 41 16.20 -21.94 10.57
C ARG A 41 14.70 -21.86 10.87
N LYS A 42 14.28 -22.28 12.07
CA LYS A 42 12.88 -22.19 12.53
C LYS A 42 12.35 -20.76 12.55
N GLN A 43 13.16 -19.78 12.95
CA GLN A 43 12.78 -18.36 12.92
C GLN A 43 12.65 -17.83 11.49
N ARG A 44 13.51 -18.27 10.57
CA ARG A 44 13.42 -17.89 9.15
C ARG A 44 12.18 -18.47 8.48
N GLU A 45 11.86 -19.73 8.76
CA GLU A 45 10.63 -20.39 8.30
C GLU A 45 9.39 -19.65 8.82
N ALA A 46 9.40 -19.19 10.08
CA ALA A 46 8.32 -18.38 10.67
C ALA A 46 8.21 -16.97 10.08
N CYS A 47 9.21 -16.48 9.31
CA CYS A 47 9.11 -15.22 8.58
C CYS A 47 8.36 -15.38 7.24
N ALA A 48 8.05 -16.60 6.79
CA ALA A 48 7.18 -16.76 5.62
C ALA A 48 5.75 -16.30 5.96
N GLY A 49 5.10 -15.58 5.05
CA GLY A 49 3.70 -15.19 5.23
C GLY A 49 3.34 -13.85 4.58
N HIS A 50 2.15 -13.37 4.93
CA HIS A 50 1.60 -12.12 4.44
C HIS A 50 2.01 -10.93 5.33
N TYR A 51 2.41 -9.84 4.70
CA TYR A 51 2.90 -8.62 5.36
C TYR A 51 2.01 -7.42 5.02
N PRO A 52 0.86 -7.28 5.70
CA PRO A 52 -0.02 -6.15 5.47
C PRO A 52 0.66 -4.85 5.90
N SER A 53 0.42 -3.79 5.13
CA SER A 53 0.91 -2.43 5.34
C SER A 53 -0.20 -1.40 5.10
N ASP A 54 -0.01 -0.17 5.55
CA ASP A 54 -0.98 0.91 5.29
C ASP A 54 -1.22 1.11 3.79
N TRP A 55 -0.20 0.92 2.97
CA TRP A 55 -0.33 0.90 1.50
C TRP A 55 -1.26 -0.20 1.01
N SER A 56 -1.19 -1.41 1.58
CA SER A 56 -2.08 -2.51 1.18
C SER A 56 -3.54 -2.24 1.56
N VAL A 57 -3.76 -1.55 2.68
CA VAL A 57 -5.09 -1.13 3.13
C VAL A 57 -5.62 -0.04 2.21
N LEU A 58 -4.84 1.02 1.96
CA LEU A 58 -5.20 2.10 1.04
C LEU A 58 -5.57 1.56 -0.34
N PHE A 59 -4.75 0.65 -0.87
CA PHE A 59 -4.97 0.03 -2.17
C PHE A 59 -6.29 -0.75 -2.21
N GLY A 60 -6.55 -1.59 -1.21
CA GLY A 60 -7.80 -2.33 -1.10
C GLY A 60 -9.03 -1.43 -0.98
N LEU A 61 -8.93 -0.31 -0.26
CA LEU A 61 -10.00 0.67 -0.12
C LEU A 61 -10.26 1.44 -1.42
N TRP A 62 -9.20 1.83 -2.13
CA TRP A 62 -9.31 2.52 -3.42
C TRP A 62 -9.97 1.63 -4.48
N CYS A 63 -9.54 0.37 -4.61
CA CYS A 63 -10.15 -0.60 -5.54
C CYS A 63 -11.63 -0.89 -5.24
N ARG A 64 -12.11 -0.59 -4.03
CA ARG A 64 -13.52 -0.74 -3.61
C ARG A 64 -14.30 0.57 -3.61
N ASP A 65 -13.76 1.62 -4.23
CA ASP A 65 -14.31 2.98 -4.26
C ASP A 65 -14.62 3.56 -2.88
N LYS A 66 -13.89 3.14 -1.83
CA LYS A 66 -14.03 3.71 -0.46
C LYS A 66 -13.17 4.94 -0.25
N VAL A 67 -12.23 5.19 -1.14
CA VAL A 67 -11.26 6.28 -1.07
C VAL A 67 -11.17 6.94 -2.45
N THR A 68 -11.04 8.27 -2.47
CA THR A 68 -10.99 9.03 -3.71
C THR A 68 -9.63 8.95 -4.40
N ASN A 69 -9.62 9.13 -5.72
CA ASN A 69 -8.42 9.23 -6.54
C ASN A 69 -7.49 10.35 -6.04
N LEU A 70 -8.06 11.48 -5.60
CA LEU A 70 -7.29 12.61 -5.07
C LEU A 70 -6.49 12.21 -3.82
N HIS A 71 -7.14 11.55 -2.86
CA HIS A 71 -6.45 11.11 -1.64
C HIS A 71 -5.34 10.09 -1.95
N VAL A 72 -5.57 9.17 -2.88
CA VAL A 72 -4.55 8.22 -3.33
C VAL A 72 -3.36 8.94 -3.95
N LEU A 73 -3.60 9.89 -4.85
CA LEU A 73 -2.55 10.67 -5.50
C LEU A 73 -1.76 11.49 -4.47
N ASP A 74 -2.42 12.07 -3.48
CA ASP A 74 -1.76 12.78 -2.38
C ASP A 74 -0.88 11.84 -1.55
N CYS A 75 -1.38 10.66 -1.15
CA CYS A 75 -0.56 9.66 -0.45
C CYS A 75 0.67 9.27 -1.29
N LEU A 76 0.49 8.98 -2.58
CA LEU A 76 1.57 8.63 -3.50
C LEU A 76 2.62 9.74 -3.61
N ARG A 77 2.18 11.00 -3.65
CA ARG A 77 3.04 12.20 -3.68
C ARG A 77 3.79 12.41 -2.37
N LEU A 78 3.12 12.26 -1.23
CA LEU A 78 3.71 12.43 0.11
C LEU A 78 4.61 11.25 0.52
N GLY A 79 4.48 10.10 -0.14
CA GLY A 79 5.29 8.91 0.13
C GLY A 79 4.89 8.17 1.41
N HIS A 80 3.77 8.53 2.04
CA HIS A 80 3.18 7.80 3.16
C HIS A 80 1.65 7.86 3.11
N VAL A 81 0.99 6.87 3.72
CA VAL A 81 -0.46 6.83 3.85
C VAL A 81 -0.85 7.55 5.15
N TYR A 82 -1.86 8.39 5.08
CA TYR A 82 -2.42 9.08 6.25
C TYR A 82 -3.93 8.85 6.30
N SER A 83 -4.51 8.80 7.50
CA SER A 83 -5.97 8.83 7.65
C SER A 83 -6.44 10.25 7.38
N GLY A 84 -7.59 10.45 6.70
CA GLY A 84 -8.11 11.78 6.37
C GLY A 84 -8.28 12.73 7.58
N GLN A 85 -8.27 12.21 8.82
CA GLN A 85 -8.22 12.99 10.06
C GLN A 85 -6.89 13.73 10.29
N ALA A 86 -5.78 13.26 9.71
CA ALA A 86 -4.46 13.85 9.91
C ALA A 86 -4.25 15.20 9.18
N LEU A 87 -5.11 15.54 8.21
CA LEU A 87 -5.05 16.81 7.46
C LEU A 87 -6.01 17.89 7.97
N ALA A 88 -6.73 17.64 9.08
CA ALA A 88 -7.70 18.58 9.64
C ALA A 88 -7.15 19.45 10.79
N ASN A 89 -5.83 19.46 11.00
CA ASN A 89 -5.14 20.31 11.99
C ASN A 89 -4.23 21.32 11.31
#